data_AF-A0A0K8THZ8-F1
#
_entry.id   AF-A0A0K8THZ8-F1
#
_cell.length_a   1.000
_cell.length_b   1.000
_cell.length_c   1.000
_cell.angle_alpha   90.00
_cell.angle_beta   90.00
_cell.angle_gamma   90.00
#
_symmetry.space_group_name_H-M   'P 1'
#
loop_
_entity.id
_entity.type
_entity.pdbx_description
1 polymer ?
#
loop_
_entity_poly.entity_id
_entity_poly.type
_entity_poly.pdbx_seq_one_letter_code
_entity_poly.pdbx_strand_id
1 'polypeptide(L)'
;ELGIKKICFEQDCEPIWSERDKSVVEMCSELGIECVEKVSHTLWDPKLVIRTNGGIPPLTYQMFMHTTSVIGPPPRPCSDIDFTRVHFGVLPLYLCQELKVISDSPTPEDFGLEKEEGNKLVIWVGGETRALKHLESRVQTEQEALASRILQANQTQPK
;
A
#
# COMPACT_ATOMS: atom_id res chain seq x y z
N GLU A 1 7.80 23.10 -16.26
CA GLU A 1 6.46 22.92 -16.86
C GLU A 1 5.28 23.17 -15.91
N LEU A 2 4.98 22.30 -14.93
CA LEU A 2 3.73 22.43 -14.14
C LEU A 2 3.87 23.14 -12.79
N GLY A 3 5.07 23.60 -12.42
CA GLY A 3 5.30 24.31 -11.16
C GLY A 3 5.03 23.47 -9.91
N ILE A 4 5.46 22.20 -9.93
CA ILE A 4 5.27 21.24 -8.83
C ILE A 4 5.77 21.84 -7.51
N LYS A 5 4.89 21.88 -6.50
CA LYS A 5 5.19 22.42 -5.16
C LYS A 5 5.33 21.34 -4.11
N LYS A 6 4.71 20.18 -4.34
CA LYS A 6 4.64 19.09 -3.38
C LYS A 6 4.63 17.74 -4.09
N ILE A 7 5.39 16.79 -3.58
CA ILE A 7 5.33 15.37 -3.95
C ILE A 7 4.92 14.59 -2.70
N CYS A 8 3.91 13.73 -2.86
CA CYS A 8 3.37 12.91 -1.78
C CYS A 8 3.50 11.43 -2.15
N PHE A 9 3.89 10.58 -1.20
CA PHE A 9 3.89 9.13 -1.37
C PHE A 9 3.59 8.39 -0.06
N GLU A 10 3.09 7.17 -0.21
CA GLU A 10 2.98 6.21 0.88
C GLU A 10 4.38 5.68 1.24
N GLN A 11 4.65 5.50 2.53
CA GLN A 11 5.90 4.92 3.01
C GLN A 11 6.02 3.45 2.60
N ASP A 12 7.07 3.15 1.85
CA ASP A 12 7.59 1.81 1.68
C ASP A 12 8.66 1.53 2.74
N CYS A 13 8.31 0.73 3.76
CA CYS A 13 9.20 0.52 4.90
C CYS A 13 10.30 -0.52 4.67
N GLU A 14 10.26 -1.26 3.55
CA GLU A 14 11.24 -2.30 3.26
C GLU A 14 12.59 -1.69 2.80
N PRO A 15 13.74 -2.25 3.22
CA PRO A 15 15.05 -1.64 2.92
C PRO A 15 15.37 -1.50 1.43
N ILE A 16 14.82 -2.37 0.58
CA ILE A 16 15.04 -2.38 -0.87
C ILE A 16 14.58 -1.09 -1.56
N TRP A 17 13.65 -0.35 -0.94
CA TRP A 17 13.09 0.90 -1.48
C TRP A 17 13.84 2.15 -0.98
N SER A 18 14.75 1.99 -0.01
CA SER A 18 15.43 3.08 0.67
C SER A 18 16.22 4.00 -0.27
N GLU A 19 16.93 3.43 -1.25
CA GLU A 19 17.74 4.19 -2.20
C GLU A 19 16.87 5.03 -3.14
N ARG A 20 15.80 4.43 -3.68
CA ARG A 20 14.80 5.09 -4.52
C ARG A 20 14.23 6.31 -3.79
N ASP A 21 13.73 6.12 -2.57
CA ASP A 21 13.03 7.18 -1.84
C ASP A 21 13.97 8.30 -1.40
N LYS A 22 15.20 7.97 -0.99
CA LYS A 22 16.24 8.98 -0.68
C LYS A 22 16.54 9.86 -1.87
N SER A 23 16.71 9.27 -3.06
CA SER A 23 16.99 10.04 -4.28
C SER A 23 15.89 11.05 -4.61
N VAL A 24 14.62 10.69 -4.38
CA VAL A 24 13.48 11.58 -4.58
C VAL A 24 13.44 12.67 -3.52
N VAL A 25 13.68 12.34 -2.25
CA VAL A 25 13.72 13.32 -1.15
C VAL A 25 14.83 14.33 -1.35
N GLU A 26 16.03 13.88 -1.73
CA GLU A 26 17.19 14.74 -2.01
C GLU A 26 16.89 15.69 -3.19
N MET A 27 16.38 15.15 -4.30
CA MET A 27 15.97 15.95 -5.45
C MET A 27 14.89 17.00 -5.08
N CYS A 28 13.89 16.62 -4.28
CA CYS A 28 12.87 17.56 -3.81
C CYS A 28 13.49 18.68 -2.97
N SER A 29 14.42 18.34 -2.07
CA SER A 29 15.13 19.30 -1.23
C SER A 29 15.93 20.30 -2.06
N GLU A 30 16.66 19.83 -3.09
CA GLU A 30 17.46 20.67 -3.99
C GLU A 30 16.58 21.64 -4.81
N LEU A 31 15.40 21.17 -5.24
CA LEU A 31 14.47 21.95 -6.05
C LEU A 31 13.50 22.81 -5.21
N GLY A 32 13.58 22.77 -3.88
CA GLY A 32 12.67 23.48 -2.99
C GLY A 32 11.22 22.98 -3.07
N ILE A 33 11.02 21.70 -3.41
CA ILE A 33 9.73 21.01 -3.48
C ILE A 33 9.47 20.36 -2.12
N GLU A 34 8.26 20.53 -1.59
CA GLU A 34 7.86 19.86 -0.34
C GLU A 34 7.69 18.36 -0.59
N CYS A 35 8.35 17.53 0.22
CA CYS A 35 8.22 16.08 0.15
C CYS A 35 7.41 15.58 1.36
N VAL A 36 6.31 14.87 1.11
CA VAL A 36 5.40 14.36 2.14
C VAL A 36 5.26 12.85 2.04
N GLU A 37 5.87 12.15 3.00
CA GLU A 37 5.73 10.72 3.19
C GLU A 37 4.64 10.43 4.25
N LYS A 38 3.76 9.46 3.99
CA LYS A 38 2.73 9.02 4.95
C LYS A 38 2.73 7.51 5.15
N VAL A 39 2.62 7.08 6.41
CA VAL A 39 2.45 5.67 6.75
C VAL A 39 0.98 5.29 6.57
N SER A 40 0.70 4.46 5.55
CA SER A 40 -0.63 3.86 5.32
C SER A 40 -0.58 2.41 4.83
N HIS A 41 0.59 1.91 4.43
CA HIS A 41 0.79 0.51 4.04
C HIS A 41 0.72 -0.46 5.22
N THR A 42 1.05 0.02 6.42
CA THR A 42 1.14 -0.77 7.66
C THR A 42 0.23 -0.18 8.72
N LEU A 43 -0.23 -1.03 9.66
CA LEU A 43 -1.14 -0.62 10.74
C LEU A 43 -0.50 0.41 11.70
N TRP A 44 0.80 0.31 11.94
CA TRP A 44 1.57 1.26 12.76
C TRP A 44 2.86 1.64 12.03
N ASP A 45 3.41 2.81 12.33
CA ASP A 45 4.78 3.18 11.93
C ASP A 45 5.76 2.09 12.41
N PRO A 46 6.41 1.34 11.49
CA PRO A 46 7.34 0.28 11.88
C PRO A 46 8.51 0.81 12.72
N LYS A 47 8.95 2.06 12.49
CA LYS A 47 10.00 2.69 13.30
C LYS A 47 9.51 2.96 14.72
N LEU A 48 8.23 3.28 14.92
CA LEU A 48 7.65 3.43 16.25
C LEU A 48 7.62 2.10 17.00
N VAL A 49 7.24 1.01 16.33
CA VAL A 49 7.27 -0.33 16.92
C VAL A 49 8.68 -0.71 17.35
N ILE A 50 9.67 -0.53 16.48
CA ILE A 50 11.08 -0.82 16.78
C ILE A 50 11.60 0.03 17.95
N ARG A 51 11.33 1.35 17.95
CA ARG A 51 11.74 2.25 19.04
C ARG A 51 11.12 1.85 20.38
N THR A 52 9.84 1.46 20.37
CA THR A 52 9.13 1.04 21.59
C THR A 52 9.70 -0.26 22.16
N ASN A 53 10.16 -1.17 21.30
CA ASN A 53 10.85 -2.40 21.69
C ASN A 53 12.37 -2.21 21.94
N GLY A 54 12.80 -1.03 22.39
CA GLY A 54 14.20 -0.78 22.75
C GLY A 54 15.16 -0.67 21.57
N GLY A 55 14.67 -0.37 20.36
CA GLY A 55 15.48 -0.16 19.16
C GLY A 55 15.75 -1.42 18.33
N ILE A 56 15.20 -2.57 18.72
CA ILE A 56 15.32 -3.84 18.00
C ILE A 56 13.92 -4.28 17.54
N PRO A 57 13.73 -4.74 16.29
CA PRO A 57 12.43 -5.27 15.87
C PRO A 57 12.01 -6.48 16.71
N PRO A 58 10.73 -6.59 17.09
CA PRO A 58 10.24 -7.78 17.78
C PRO A 58 10.49 -9.06 16.97
N LEU A 59 11.26 -10.00 17.53
CA LEU A 59 11.63 -11.25 16.84
C LEU A 59 10.60 -12.38 16.98
N THR A 60 9.57 -12.17 17.80
CA THR A 60 8.46 -13.13 17.98
C THR A 60 7.13 -12.41 17.87
N TYR A 61 6.10 -13.13 17.43
CA TYR A 61 4.75 -12.58 17.32
C TYR A 61 4.21 -12.13 18.68
N GLN A 62 4.49 -12.87 19.76
CA GLN A 62 4.08 -12.49 21.12
C GLN A 62 4.75 -11.19 21.57
N MET A 63 6.03 -10.99 21.27
CA MET A 63 6.71 -9.73 21.57
C MET A 63 6.14 -8.57 20.74
N PHE A 64 5.81 -8.82 19.48
CA PHE A 64 5.13 -7.83 18.64
C PHE A 64 3.80 -7.42 19.24
N MET A 65 2.96 -8.39 19.65
CA MET A 65 1.68 -8.14 20.32
C MET A 65 1.85 -7.37 21.64
N HIS A 66 2.86 -7.70 22.44
CA HIS A 66 3.16 -6.95 23.66
C HIS A 66 3.56 -5.50 23.34
N THR A 67 4.45 -5.30 22.36
CA THR A 67 4.92 -3.97 21.96
C THR A 67 3.76 -3.11 21.43
N THR A 68 2.92 -3.65 20.54
CA THR A 68 1.77 -2.91 20.00
C THR A 68 0.69 -2.66 21.06
N SER A 69 0.57 -3.52 22.08
CA SER A 69 -0.33 -3.25 23.22
C SER A 69 0.10 -2.04 24.06
N VAL A 70 1.40 -1.76 24.13
CA VAL A 70 1.95 -0.56 24.78
C VAL A 70 1.73 0.68 23.92
N ILE A 71 1.85 0.56 22.59
CA ILE A 71 1.60 1.67 21.64
C ILE A 71 0.11 2.04 21.61
N GLY A 72 -0.76 1.05 21.70
CA GLY A 72 -2.21 1.22 21.58
C GLY A 72 -2.74 0.88 20.18
N PRO A 73 -4.05 1.06 19.96
CA PRO A 73 -4.70 0.70 18.70
C PRO A 73 -4.11 1.48 17.51
N PRO A 74 -4.12 0.90 16.30
CA PRO A 74 -3.61 1.58 15.13
C PRO A 74 -4.53 2.74 14.73
N PRO A 75 -4.03 3.73 13.96
CA PRO A 75 -4.86 4.77 13.36
C PRO A 75 -6.00 4.17 12.51
N ARG A 76 -7.15 4.84 12.49
CA ARG A 76 -8.26 4.46 11.61
C ARG A 76 -8.02 4.98 10.18
N PRO A 77 -8.65 4.37 9.16
CA PRO A 77 -8.60 4.87 7.80
C PRO A 77 -9.02 6.34 7.69
N CYS A 78 -8.37 7.07 6.79
CA CYS A 78 -8.78 8.44 6.43
C CYS A 78 -10.11 8.43 5.69
N SER A 79 -10.75 9.60 5.61
CA SER A 79 -11.93 9.79 4.77
C SER A 79 -11.57 9.70 3.27
N ASP A 80 -12.57 9.38 2.46
CA ASP A 80 -12.45 9.39 1.00
C ASP A 80 -12.04 10.76 0.45
N ILE A 81 -11.40 10.74 -0.72
CA ILE A 81 -10.95 11.94 -1.42
C ILE A 81 -12.16 12.67 -2.01
N ASP A 82 -12.27 13.96 -1.71
CA ASP A 82 -13.21 14.85 -2.39
C ASP A 82 -12.64 15.30 -3.74
N PHE A 83 -12.91 14.53 -4.79
CA PHE A 83 -12.45 14.82 -6.15
C PHE A 83 -13.01 16.13 -6.73
N THR A 84 -14.05 16.73 -6.14
CA THR A 84 -14.56 18.03 -6.60
C THR A 84 -13.57 19.18 -6.37
N ARG A 85 -12.59 18.97 -5.48
CA ARG A 85 -11.52 19.92 -5.15
C ARG A 85 -10.22 19.61 -5.87
N VAL A 86 -10.19 18.59 -6.72
CA VAL A 86 -8.99 18.14 -7.42
C VAL A 86 -8.98 18.71 -8.84
N HIS A 87 -7.89 19.39 -9.18
CA HIS A 87 -7.63 19.85 -10.54
C HIS A 87 -6.44 19.09 -11.11
N PHE A 88 -6.62 18.50 -12.29
CA PHE A 88 -5.57 17.77 -12.98
C PHE A 88 -4.80 18.71 -13.92
N GLY A 89 -3.46 18.63 -13.85
CA GLY A 89 -2.60 19.30 -14.82
C GLY A 89 -2.62 18.60 -16.17
N VAL A 90 -2.39 19.34 -17.25
CA VAL A 90 -2.26 18.80 -18.61
C VAL A 90 -0.82 18.99 -19.07
N LEU A 91 -0.15 17.90 -19.44
CA LEU A 91 1.20 17.95 -19.97
C LEU A 91 1.16 18.29 -21.48
N PRO A 92 2.06 19.15 -21.98
CA PRO A 92 2.23 19.35 -23.42
C PRO A 92 2.66 18.06 -24.13
N LEU A 93 2.19 17.85 -25.37
CA LEU A 93 2.46 16.64 -26.14
C LEU A 93 3.96 16.35 -26.33
N TYR A 94 4.78 17.39 -26.54
CA TYR A 94 6.23 17.22 -26.71
C TYR A 94 6.87 16.59 -25.46
N LEU A 95 6.41 16.99 -24.28
CA LEU A 95 6.95 16.50 -23.02
C LEU A 95 6.48 15.07 -22.75
N CYS A 96 5.24 14.74 -23.12
CA CYS A 96 4.75 13.35 -23.06
C CYS A 96 5.63 12.41 -23.90
N GLN A 97 6.05 12.85 -25.09
CA GLN A 97 6.94 12.07 -25.96
C GLN A 97 8.34 11.92 -25.36
N GLU A 98 8.92 13.02 -24.86
CA GLU A 98 10.25 13.01 -24.25
C GLU A 98 10.33 12.10 -23.02
N LEU A 99 9.33 12.20 -22.12
CA LEU A 99 9.26 11.39 -20.90
C LEU A 99 8.68 9.99 -21.13
N LYS A 100 8.34 9.64 -22.38
CA LYS A 100 7.74 8.35 -22.76
C LYS A 100 6.50 8.02 -21.92
N VAL A 101 5.64 9.00 -21.71
CA VAL A 101 4.36 8.81 -21.00
C VAL A 101 3.51 7.81 -21.79
N ILE A 102 3.11 6.73 -21.13
CA ILE A 102 2.24 5.71 -21.70
C ILE A 102 0.77 6.16 -21.63
N SER A 103 0.05 6.06 -22.75
CA SER A 103 -1.36 6.46 -22.84
C SER A 103 -2.30 5.37 -22.34
N ASP A 104 -1.90 4.11 -22.51
CA ASP A 104 -2.65 2.92 -22.13
C ASP A 104 -1.91 2.14 -21.05
N SER A 105 -2.64 1.29 -20.33
CA SER A 105 -2.03 0.39 -19.35
C SER A 105 -1.14 -0.62 -20.07
N PRO A 106 0.14 -0.77 -19.65
CA PRO A 106 1.05 -1.67 -20.31
C PRO A 106 0.68 -3.12 -19.99
N THR A 107 0.99 -4.01 -20.92
CA THR A 107 0.84 -5.46 -20.77
C THR A 107 2.14 -6.07 -20.22
N PRO A 108 2.10 -7.26 -19.58
CA PRO A 108 3.32 -7.97 -19.20
C PRO A 108 4.27 -8.21 -20.39
N GLU A 109 3.72 -8.47 -21.56
CA GLU A 109 4.47 -8.69 -22.80
C GLU A 109 5.30 -7.46 -23.21
N ASP A 110 4.84 -6.24 -22.89
CA ASP A 110 5.59 -5.00 -23.13
C ASP A 110 6.89 -4.91 -22.30
N PHE A 111 6.98 -5.68 -21.21
CA PHE A 111 8.17 -5.81 -20.36
C PHE A 111 8.98 -7.08 -20.67
N GLY A 112 8.66 -7.79 -21.76
CA GLY A 112 9.31 -9.05 -22.12
C GLY A 112 8.93 -10.22 -21.22
N LEU A 113 7.81 -10.13 -20.51
CA LEU A 113 7.29 -11.23 -19.70
C LEU A 113 6.36 -12.10 -20.54
N GLU A 114 6.62 -13.39 -20.53
CA GLU A 114 5.82 -14.38 -21.25
C GLU A 114 4.91 -15.14 -20.28
N LYS A 115 3.77 -15.60 -20.79
CA LYS A 115 2.89 -16.47 -20.03
C LYS A 115 3.57 -17.82 -19.85
N GLU A 116 3.58 -18.33 -18.62
CA GLU A 116 4.07 -19.67 -18.35
C GLU A 116 3.34 -20.71 -19.21
N GLU A 117 4.08 -21.73 -19.67
CA GLU A 117 3.50 -22.83 -20.41
C GLU A 117 2.48 -23.61 -19.55
N GLY A 118 1.32 -23.87 -20.12
CA GLY A 118 0.20 -24.54 -19.46
C GLY A 118 -1.00 -23.61 -19.28
N ASN A 119 -2.20 -24.17 -19.41
CA ASN A 119 -3.45 -23.41 -19.40
C ASN A 119 -3.85 -23.00 -17.97
N LYS A 120 -3.04 -22.16 -17.32
CA LYS A 120 -3.35 -21.60 -16.00
C LYS A 120 -4.38 -20.49 -16.17
N LEU A 121 -5.60 -20.76 -15.74
CA LEU A 121 -6.67 -19.76 -15.72
C LEU A 121 -6.31 -18.63 -14.75
N VAL A 122 -6.46 -17.38 -15.19
CA VAL A 122 -6.35 -16.22 -14.31
C VAL A 122 -7.58 -16.18 -13.40
N ILE A 123 -7.43 -16.70 -12.18
CA ILE A 123 -8.52 -16.78 -11.18
C ILE A 123 -8.61 -15.52 -10.30
N TRP A 124 -7.54 -14.73 -10.24
CA TRP A 124 -7.48 -13.51 -9.41
C TRP A 124 -7.53 -12.27 -10.29
N VAL A 125 -8.45 -11.37 -9.96
CA VAL A 125 -8.59 -10.06 -10.61
C VAL A 125 -8.16 -8.99 -9.61
N GLY A 126 -7.11 -8.24 -9.93
CA GLY A 126 -6.60 -7.16 -9.09
C GLY A 126 -7.50 -5.93 -9.03
N GLY A 127 -7.10 -4.95 -8.21
CA GLY A 127 -7.73 -3.63 -8.10
C GLY A 127 -8.59 -3.43 -6.84
N GLU A 128 -8.67 -2.17 -6.40
CA GLU A 128 -9.39 -1.74 -5.19
C GLU A 128 -10.86 -2.18 -5.17
N THR A 129 -11.57 -1.98 -6.28
CA THR A 129 -13.00 -2.35 -6.40
C THR A 129 -13.24 -3.84 -6.12
N ARG A 130 -12.31 -4.71 -6.51
CA ARG A 130 -12.40 -6.16 -6.21
C ARG A 130 -12.03 -6.43 -4.76
N ALA A 131 -10.98 -5.79 -4.25
CA ALA A 131 -10.56 -5.92 -2.87
C ALA A 131 -11.69 -5.55 -1.88
N LEU A 132 -12.40 -4.44 -2.11
CA LEU A 132 -13.53 -4.02 -1.26
C LEU A 132 -14.68 -5.03 -1.26
N LYS A 133 -15.02 -5.62 -2.41
CA LYS A 133 -16.03 -6.68 -2.50
C LYS A 133 -15.63 -7.94 -1.74
N HIS A 134 -14.35 -8.32 -1.83
CA HIS A 134 -13.82 -9.43 -1.05
C HIS A 134 -13.84 -9.14 0.45
N LEU A 135 -13.51 -7.91 0.86
CA LEU A 135 -13.59 -7.48 2.25
C LEU A 135 -15.02 -7.56 2.79
N GLU A 136 -16.01 -7.04 2.05
CA GLU A 136 -17.43 -7.10 2.43
C GLU A 136 -17.90 -8.54 2.63
N SER A 137 -17.63 -9.41 1.64
CA SER A 137 -17.95 -10.84 1.74
C SER A 137 -17.24 -11.53 2.91
N ARG A 138 -15.98 -11.16 3.18
CA ARG A 138 -15.23 -11.70 4.31
C ARG A 138 -15.82 -11.26 5.64
N VAL A 139 -16.16 -9.98 5.80
CA VAL A 139 -16.80 -9.45 7.02
C VAL A 139 -18.12 -10.16 7.29
N GLN A 140 -18.93 -10.43 6.26
CA GLN A 140 -20.16 -11.21 6.42
C GLN A 140 -19.88 -12.63 6.92
N THR A 141 -18.85 -13.30 6.37
CA THR A 141 -18.42 -14.63 6.83
C THR A 141 -18.01 -14.62 8.30
N GLU A 142 -17.26 -13.60 8.73
CA GLU A 142 -16.85 -13.44 10.14
C GLU A 142 -18.04 -13.18 11.07
N GLN A 143 -19.06 -12.44 10.62
CA GLN A 143 -20.29 -12.21 11.39
C GLN A 143 -21.05 -13.52 11.62
N GLU A 144 -21.17 -14.37 10.60
CA GLU A 144 -21.83 -15.67 10.69
C GLU A 144 -21.06 -16.66 11.59
N ALA A 145 -19.72 -16.67 11.47
CA ALA A 145 -18.86 -17.47 12.33
C ALA A 145 -19.00 -17.07 13.81
N LEU A 146 -19.01 -15.76 14.09
CA LEU A 146 -19.22 -15.23 15.43
C LEU A 146 -20.60 -15.60 15.99
N ALA A 147 -21.66 -15.46 15.19
CA ALA A 147 -23.01 -15.88 15.58
C ALA A 147 -23.09 -17.38 15.92
N SER A 148 -22.30 -18.18 15.20
CA SER A 148 -22.16 -19.63 15.39
C SER A 148 -21.16 -20.01 16.49
N ARG A 149 -20.56 -19.03 17.19
CA ARG A 149 -19.52 -19.20 18.24
C ARG A 149 -18.27 -19.95 17.76
N ILE A 150 -17.94 -19.83 16.48
CA ILE A 150 -16.69 -20.31 15.90
C ILE A 150 -15.71 -19.13 15.96
N LEU A 151 -14.75 -19.18 16.88
CA LEU A 151 -13.81 -18.11 17.19
C LEU A 151 -12.38 -18.41 16.71
N GLN A 152 -12.03 -19.69 16.60
CA GLN A 152 -10.71 -20.13 16.18
C GLN A 152 -10.83 -21.03 14.96
N ALA A 153 -9.86 -20.94 14.05
CA ALA A 153 -9.86 -21.73 12.83
C ALA A 153 -9.88 -23.24 13.09
N ASN A 154 -9.27 -23.71 14.19
CA ASN A 154 -9.31 -25.14 14.59
C ASN A 154 -10.69 -25.64 15.02
N GLN A 155 -11.67 -24.75 15.24
CA GLN A 155 -13.06 -25.11 15.54
C GLN A 155 -13.89 -25.33 14.27
N THR A 156 -13.37 -24.91 13.11
CA THR A 156 -14.00 -25.22 11.83
C THR A 156 -13.74 -26.69 11.49
N GLN A 157 -14.80 -27.41 11.11
CA GLN A 157 -14.61 -28.72 10.49
C GLN A 157 -13.88 -28.50 9.16
N PRO A 158 -12.78 -29.20 8.88
CA PRO A 158 -12.17 -29.14 7.55
C PRO A 158 -13.22 -29.58 6.53
N LYS A 159 -13.48 -28.72 5.54
CA LYS A 159 -14.26 -29.09 4.36
C LYS A 159 -13.42 -29.98 3.46
#